data_AF-A0A0F7PVA4-F1
#
_entry.id   AF-A0A0F7PVA4-F1
#
_cell.length_a   1.000
_cell.length_b   1.000
_cell.length_c   1.000
_cell.angle_alpha   90.00
_cell.angle_beta   90.00
_cell.angle_gamma   90.00
#
_symmetry.space_group_name_H-M   'P 1'
#
loop_
_entity.id
_entity.type
_entity.pdbx_description
1 polymer ?
#
loop_
_entity_poly.entity_id
_entity_poly.type
_entity_poly.pdbx_seq_one_letter_code
_entity_poly.pdbx_strand_id
1 'polypeptide(L)'
;MEDGSIPVFVCTTDVLSGERVVYNRGSAADYVYASAALAGILPPLIDGPHVLMDGAYADIAPIDVARNTGVDVVIAVDPSQPETGIAPRNGIQAMLRSIEICQSEHAKLRFGQADMVIRPKFSNTIGTLEFRYKRQCIASGAMAVRRSGDQIRTLLCRGK
;
A
#
# COMPACT_ATOMS: atom_id res chain seq x y z
N MET A 1 -4.85 -12.22 13.40
CA MET A 1 -5.56 -10.97 13.04
C MET A 1 -6.78 -10.76 13.91
N GLU A 2 -7.45 -11.83 14.36
CA GLU A 2 -8.68 -11.76 15.16
C GLU A 2 -8.47 -11.18 16.57
N ASP A 3 -7.26 -11.29 17.13
CA ASP A 3 -6.92 -10.75 18.45
C ASP A 3 -6.60 -9.23 18.46
N GLY A 4 -6.66 -8.57 17.30
CA GLY A 4 -6.36 -7.15 17.19
C GLY A 4 -7.46 -6.27 17.79
N SER A 5 -7.08 -5.17 18.46
CA SER A 5 -8.05 -4.21 19.01
C SER A 5 -8.85 -3.44 17.95
N ILE A 6 -8.46 -3.54 16.68
CA ILE A 6 -9.08 -2.88 15.52
C ILE A 6 -9.22 -3.94 14.43
N PRO A 7 -10.33 -3.98 13.67
CA PRO A 7 -10.45 -4.84 12.51
C PRO A 7 -9.31 -4.59 11.51
N VAL A 8 -8.65 -5.67 11.08
CA VAL A 8 -7.54 -5.62 10.12
C VAL A 8 -7.92 -6.39 8.86
N PHE A 9 -7.64 -5.80 7.71
CA PHE A 9 -7.81 -6.41 6.41
C PHE A 9 -6.47 -6.33 5.68
N VAL A 10 -5.97 -7.47 5.22
CA VAL A 10 -4.70 -7.58 4.50
C VAL A 10 -5.00 -8.05 3.09
N CYS A 11 -4.53 -7.29 2.10
CA CYS A 11 -4.72 -7.60 0.69
C CYS A 11 -3.44 -8.22 0.12
N THR A 12 -3.60 -9.26 -0.66
CA THR A 12 -2.51 -9.99 -1.33
C THR A 12 -2.87 -10.19 -2.78
N THR A 13 -1.88 -10.51 -3.61
CA THR A 13 -2.09 -10.93 -4.99
C THR A 13 -1.93 -12.45 -5.06
N ASP A 14 -2.95 -13.18 -5.52
CA ASP A 14 -2.76 -14.57 -5.90
C ASP A 14 -2.16 -14.62 -7.31
N VAL A 15 -0.90 -15.04 -7.42
CA VAL A 15 -0.19 -15.02 -8.70
C VAL A 15 -0.64 -16.10 -9.67
N LEU A 16 -1.43 -17.07 -9.22
CA LEU A 16 -2.03 -18.06 -10.11
C LEU A 16 -3.22 -17.48 -10.90
N SER A 17 -4.08 -16.74 -10.22
CA SER A 17 -5.29 -16.14 -10.83
C SER A 17 -5.08 -14.70 -11.30
N GLY A 18 -4.10 -13.99 -10.73
CA GLY A 18 -3.93 -12.55 -10.87
C GLY A 18 -4.92 -11.74 -10.03
N GLU A 19 -5.74 -12.38 -9.20
CA GLU A 19 -6.78 -11.72 -8.43
C GLU A 19 -6.29 -11.25 -7.04
N ARG A 20 -6.95 -10.22 -6.53
CA ARG A 20 -6.76 -9.76 -5.15
C ARG A 20 -7.46 -10.72 -4.20
N VAL A 21 -6.73 -11.20 -3.19
CA VAL A 21 -7.29 -11.97 -2.07
C VAL A 21 -7.19 -11.15 -0.80
N VAL A 22 -8.30 -11.05 -0.06
CA VAL A 22 -8.43 -10.23 1.15
C VAL A 22 -8.61 -11.13 2.37
N TYR A 23 -7.72 -10.99 3.35
CA TYR A 23 -7.76 -11.72 4.60
C TYR A 23 -8.12 -10.79 5.76
N ASN A 24 -9.09 -11.18 6.58
CA ASN A 24 -9.44 -10.50 7.83
C ASN A 24 -9.40 -11.42 9.06
N ARG A 25 -9.01 -12.69 8.87
CA ARG A 25 -8.89 -13.73 9.89
C ARG A 25 -7.62 -14.55 9.67
N GLY A 26 -7.20 -15.30 10.68
CA GLY A 26 -5.99 -16.13 10.62
C GLY A 26 -4.71 -15.38 11.01
N SER A 27 -3.57 -15.93 10.59
CA SER A 27 -2.23 -15.49 11.01
C SER A 27 -1.89 -14.11 10.48
N ALA A 28 -1.71 -13.15 11.39
CA ALA A 28 -1.31 -11.79 10.99
C ALA A 28 0.11 -11.78 10.38
N ALA A 29 1.02 -12.59 10.92
CA ALA A 29 2.39 -12.66 10.44
C ALA A 29 2.44 -13.15 8.99
N ASP A 30 1.70 -14.22 8.68
CA ASP A 30 1.74 -14.85 7.35
C ASP A 30 1.12 -13.96 6.29
N TYR A 31 -0.07 -13.39 6.54
CA TYR A 31 -0.72 -12.57 5.53
C TYR A 31 -0.07 -11.20 5.36
N VAL A 32 0.48 -10.60 6.42
CA VAL A 32 1.30 -9.38 6.28
C VAL A 32 2.59 -9.68 5.52
N TYR A 33 3.22 -10.84 5.79
CA TYR A 33 4.38 -11.29 5.00
C TYR A 33 4.03 -11.44 3.53
N ALA A 34 2.95 -12.17 3.21
CA ALA A 34 2.50 -12.37 1.84
C ALA A 34 2.20 -11.04 1.14
N SER A 35 1.50 -10.12 1.83
CA SER A 35 1.18 -8.78 1.32
C SER A 35 2.40 -7.91 1.05
N ALA A 36 3.57 -8.25 1.60
CA ALA A 36 4.83 -7.55 1.38
C ALA A 36 5.88 -8.40 0.64
N ALA A 37 5.49 -9.58 0.12
CA ALA A 37 6.38 -10.51 -0.55
C ALA A 37 6.70 -10.03 -1.98
N LEU A 38 7.63 -9.08 -2.07
CA LEU A 38 8.08 -8.47 -3.32
C LEU A 38 8.70 -9.50 -4.28
N ALA A 39 8.25 -9.47 -5.54
CA ALA A 39 8.74 -10.36 -6.58
C ALA A 39 10.24 -10.23 -6.82
N GLY A 40 10.92 -11.38 -6.86
CA GLY A 40 12.38 -11.47 -6.99
C GLY A 40 13.16 -11.20 -5.70
N ILE A 41 12.49 -10.87 -4.59
CA ILE A 41 13.13 -10.57 -3.30
C ILE A 41 12.72 -11.57 -2.22
N LEU A 42 11.41 -11.78 -2.04
CA LEU A 42 10.85 -12.69 -1.05
C LEU A 42 10.09 -13.84 -1.74
N PRO A 43 10.15 -15.08 -1.22
CA PRO A 43 9.37 -16.17 -1.76
C PRO A 43 7.86 -15.94 -1.56
N PRO A 44 7.02 -16.43 -2.47
CA PRO A 44 5.57 -16.39 -2.28
C PRO A 44 5.15 -17.25 -1.09
N LEU A 45 4.02 -16.90 -0.47
CA LEU A 45 3.38 -17.74 0.55
C LEU A 45 2.38 -18.68 -0.12
N ILE A 46 2.46 -19.98 0.15
CA ILE A 46 1.46 -20.95 -0.29
C ILE A 46 0.43 -21.10 0.83
N ASP A 47 -0.84 -20.81 0.52
CA ASP A 47 -1.97 -20.99 1.42
C ASP A 47 -3.11 -21.72 0.70
N GLY A 48 -3.21 -23.03 0.93
CA GLY A 48 -4.17 -23.91 0.26
C GLY A 48 -4.05 -23.82 -1.27
N PRO A 49 -5.10 -23.37 -1.99
CA PRO A 49 -5.07 -23.25 -3.45
C PRO A 49 -4.34 -21.99 -3.96
N HIS A 50 -3.97 -21.05 -3.07
CA HIS A 50 -3.44 -19.75 -3.46
C HIS A 50 -1.92 -19.70 -3.36
N VAL A 51 -1.30 -18.94 -4.27
CA VAL A 51 0.12 -18.58 -4.20
C VAL A 51 0.22 -17.07 -4.06
N LEU A 52 0.44 -16.60 -2.85
CA LEU A 52 0.26 -15.21 -2.44
C LEU A 52 1.56 -14.42 -2.51
N MET A 53 1.47 -13.23 -3.09
CA MET A 53 2.55 -12.23 -3.16
C MET A 53 2.03 -10.83 -2.81
N ASP A 54 2.93 -9.84 -2.90
CA ASP A 54 2.65 -8.45 -2.58
C ASP A 54 1.30 -7.98 -3.15
N GLY A 55 0.48 -7.37 -2.29
CA GLY A 55 -0.87 -6.94 -2.65
C GLY A 55 -0.91 -5.84 -3.70
N ALA A 56 0.18 -5.07 -3.86
CA ALA A 56 0.24 -3.95 -4.78
C ALA A 56 0.21 -4.36 -6.26
N TYR A 57 0.43 -5.63 -6.58
CA TYR A 57 0.32 -6.11 -7.97
C TYR A 57 -1.14 -6.18 -8.43
N ALA A 58 -2.05 -6.70 -7.60
CA ALA A 58 -3.48 -6.72 -7.89
C ALA A 58 -4.16 -5.39 -7.54
N ASP A 59 -3.76 -4.73 -6.43
CA ASP A 59 -4.41 -3.52 -5.95
C ASP A 59 -3.53 -2.72 -4.97
N ILE A 60 -2.95 -1.63 -5.47
CA ILE A 60 -2.04 -0.76 -4.70
C ILE A 60 -2.76 0.07 -3.62
N ALA A 61 -4.08 0.23 -3.72
CA ALA A 61 -4.86 0.97 -2.73
C ALA A 61 -6.28 0.37 -2.62
N PRO A 62 -6.49 -0.60 -1.71
CA PRO A 62 -7.76 -1.31 -1.54
C PRO A 62 -8.81 -0.48 -0.79
N ILE A 63 -9.18 0.67 -1.35
CA ILE A 63 -10.13 1.63 -0.76
C ILE A 63 -11.53 1.04 -0.64
N ASP A 64 -11.95 0.26 -1.64
CA ASP A 64 -13.24 -0.44 -1.64
C ASP A 64 -13.34 -1.48 -0.52
N VAL A 65 -12.24 -2.14 -0.16
CA VAL A 65 -12.21 -3.08 0.98
C VAL A 65 -12.58 -2.34 2.26
N ALA A 66 -12.00 -1.16 2.49
CA ALA A 66 -12.36 -0.33 3.63
C ALA A 66 -13.83 0.11 3.54
N ARG A 67 -14.29 0.65 2.41
CA ARG A 67 -15.69 1.09 2.21
C ARG A 67 -16.72 0.00 2.47
N ASN A 68 -16.45 -1.21 2.01
CA ASN A 68 -17.36 -2.35 2.16
C ASN A 68 -17.55 -2.78 3.62
N THR A 69 -16.75 -2.28 4.56
CA THR A 69 -16.96 -2.50 6.00
C THR A 69 -18.04 -1.58 6.60
N GLY A 70 -18.59 -0.65 5.83
CA GLY A 70 -19.64 0.27 6.28
C GLY A 70 -19.12 1.52 7.00
N VAL A 71 -17.85 1.87 6.81
CA VAL A 71 -17.28 3.09 7.38
C VAL A 71 -17.71 4.34 6.61
N ASP A 72 -17.99 5.41 7.34
CA ASP A 72 -18.42 6.70 6.76
C ASP A 72 -17.27 7.42 6.03
N VAL A 73 -16.05 7.26 6.54
CA VAL A 73 -14.87 7.97 6.05
C VAL A 73 -13.73 7.00 5.79
N VAL A 74 -13.09 7.12 4.62
CA VAL A 74 -11.85 6.41 4.27
C VAL A 74 -10.72 7.41 4.05
N ILE A 75 -9.69 7.32 4.90
CA ILE A 75 -8.45 8.08 4.78
C ILE A 75 -7.36 7.14 4.30
N ALA A 76 -6.79 7.43 3.13
CA ALA A 76 -5.71 6.64 2.55
C ALA A 76 -4.35 7.32 2.78
N VAL A 77 -3.29 6.52 2.85
CA VAL A 77 -1.91 7.01 2.87
C VAL A 77 -1.22 6.56 1.59
N ASP A 78 -0.72 7.52 0.83
CA ASP A 78 0.00 7.30 -0.42
C ASP A 78 1.47 7.73 -0.24
N PRO A 79 2.40 6.78 -0.02
CA PRO A 79 3.82 7.07 0.16
C PRO A 79 4.57 7.24 -1.17
N SER A 80 3.88 7.29 -2.31
CA SER A 80 4.50 7.36 -3.62
C SER A 80 5.36 8.63 -3.78
N GLN A 81 6.46 8.49 -4.49
CA GLN A 81 7.38 9.58 -4.80
C GLN A 81 7.29 9.93 -6.28
N PRO A 82 7.57 11.18 -6.68
CA PRO A 82 7.68 11.54 -8.08
C PRO A 82 8.66 10.62 -8.79
N GLU A 83 8.28 10.21 -9.99
CA GLU A 83 9.12 9.34 -10.80
C GLU A 83 10.46 10.00 -11.09
N THR A 84 11.55 9.28 -10.82
CA THR A 84 12.87 9.73 -11.20
C THR A 84 13.04 9.57 -12.70
N GLY A 85 13.35 10.65 -13.43
CA GLY A 85 13.65 10.63 -14.86
C GLY A 85 14.97 9.94 -15.23
N ILE A 86 15.40 8.95 -14.44
CA ILE A 86 16.62 8.17 -14.66
C ILE A 86 16.30 7.09 -15.69
N ALA A 87 17.00 7.12 -16.83
CA ALA A 87 16.85 6.11 -17.86
C ALA A 87 17.37 4.74 -17.38
N PRO A 88 16.63 3.65 -17.60
CA PRO A 88 17.08 2.30 -17.24
C PRO A 88 18.31 1.93 -18.08
N ARG A 89 19.29 1.27 -17.46
CA ARG A 89 20.56 0.89 -18.11
C ARG A 89 20.58 -0.52 -18.69
N ASN A 90 19.59 -1.36 -18.33
CA ASN A 90 19.48 -2.75 -18.79
C ASN A 90 18.02 -3.21 -18.78
N GLY A 91 17.75 -4.39 -19.35
CA GLY A 91 16.40 -4.93 -19.48
C GLY A 91 15.68 -5.16 -18.15
N ILE A 92 16.40 -5.56 -17.09
CA ILE A 92 15.81 -5.77 -15.77
C ILE A 92 15.36 -4.42 -15.17
N GLN A 93 16.21 -3.39 -15.27
CA GLN A 93 15.84 -2.04 -14.82
C GLN A 93 14.68 -1.47 -15.65
N ALA A 94 14.64 -1.74 -16.95
CA ALA A 94 13.53 -1.31 -17.79
C ALA A 94 12.22 -1.98 -17.38
N MET A 95 12.25 -3.30 -17.13
CA MET A 95 11.09 -4.06 -16.64
C MET A 95 10.59 -3.55 -15.29
N LEU A 96 11.48 -3.39 -14.29
CA LEU A 96 11.11 -2.86 -12.98
C LEU A 96 10.51 -1.46 -13.09
N ARG A 97 11.10 -0.61 -13.94
CA ARG A 97 10.59 0.73 -14.20
C ARG A 97 9.20 0.71 -14.85
N SER A 98 8.95 -0.22 -15.78
CA SER A 98 7.62 -0.41 -16.36
C SER A 98 6.58 -0.82 -15.29
N ILE A 99 6.95 -1.71 -14.37
CA ILE A 99 6.08 -2.11 -13.26
C ILE A 99 5.74 -0.90 -12.37
N GLU A 100 6.74 -0.10 -11.99
CA GLU A 100 6.53 1.12 -11.20
C GLU A 100 5.58 2.11 -11.88
N ILE A 101 5.73 2.33 -13.20
CA ILE A 101 4.84 3.23 -13.97
C ILE A 101 3.41 2.68 -13.98
N CYS A 102 3.24 1.39 -14.27
CA CYS A 102 1.91 0.76 -14.24
C CYS A 102 1.27 0.88 -12.85
N GLN A 103 2.03 0.66 -11.78
CA GLN A 103 1.58 0.81 -10.40
C GLN A 103 1.21 2.27 -10.07
N SER A 104 1.98 3.24 -10.55
CA SER A 104 1.72 4.67 -10.40
C SER A 104 0.40 5.10 -11.07
N GLU A 105 0.14 4.64 -12.29
CA GLU A 105 -1.14 4.89 -12.96
C GLU A 105 -2.30 4.19 -12.24
N HIS A 106 -2.10 2.96 -11.79
CA HIS A 106 -3.10 2.25 -10.99
C HIS A 106 -3.41 3.01 -9.69
N ALA A 107 -2.40 3.53 -9.00
CA ALA A 107 -2.54 4.31 -7.78
C ALA A 107 -3.42 5.55 -7.99
N LYS A 108 -3.24 6.29 -9.09
CA LYS A 108 -4.06 7.48 -9.39
C LYS A 108 -5.55 7.15 -9.45
N LEU A 109 -5.91 6.03 -10.06
CA LEU A 109 -7.30 5.59 -10.19
C LEU A 109 -7.90 5.13 -8.85
N ARG A 110 -7.11 4.43 -8.02
CA ARG A 110 -7.58 3.84 -6.77
C ARG A 110 -7.65 4.86 -5.64
N PHE A 111 -6.63 5.70 -5.46
CA PHE A 111 -6.61 6.73 -4.42
C PHE A 111 -7.68 7.81 -4.62
N GLY A 112 -8.18 8.01 -5.85
CA GLY A 112 -9.31 8.91 -6.12
C GLY A 112 -10.63 8.51 -5.46
N GLN A 113 -10.73 7.28 -4.95
CA GLN A 113 -11.94 6.75 -4.29
C GLN A 113 -11.99 7.07 -2.78
N ALA A 114 -10.88 7.53 -2.20
CA ALA A 114 -10.80 7.89 -0.78
C ALA A 114 -11.33 9.31 -0.53
N ASP A 115 -11.91 9.57 0.64
CA ASP A 115 -12.34 10.94 1.02
C ASP A 115 -11.14 11.86 1.20
N MET A 116 -10.01 11.29 1.60
CA MET A 116 -8.77 12.00 1.82
C MET A 116 -7.58 11.08 1.57
N VAL A 117 -6.55 11.65 0.94
CA VAL A 117 -5.27 10.96 0.74
C VAL A 117 -4.16 11.78 1.37
N ILE A 118 -3.49 11.20 2.37
CA ILE A 118 -2.33 11.79 3.03
C ILE A 118 -1.08 11.36 2.28
N ARG A 119 -0.31 12.33 1.77
CA ARG A 119 0.93 12.11 1.03
C ARG A 119 2.14 12.65 1.80
N PRO A 120 2.92 11.80 2.47
CA PRO A 120 4.16 12.21 3.10
C PRO A 120 5.15 12.76 2.08
N LYS A 121 5.85 13.83 2.44
CA LYS A 121 6.95 14.37 1.62
C LYS A 121 8.29 13.90 2.17
N PHE A 122 9.11 13.34 1.31
CA PHE A 122 10.46 12.90 1.62
C PHE A 122 11.47 13.92 1.10
N SER A 123 12.59 14.08 1.81
CA SER A 123 13.61 15.08 1.43
C SER A 123 14.51 14.60 0.29
N ASN A 124 14.61 13.28 0.10
CA ASN A 124 15.37 12.62 -0.94
C ASN A 124 14.50 11.53 -1.56
N THR A 125 14.83 11.08 -2.77
CA THR A 125 14.25 9.85 -3.31
C THR A 125 14.74 8.67 -2.48
N ILE A 126 13.81 7.88 -1.95
CA ILE A 126 14.10 6.68 -1.15
C ILE A 126 13.68 5.45 -1.95
N GLY A 127 14.62 4.53 -2.18
CA GLY A 127 14.32 3.26 -2.82
C GLY A 127 13.58 2.29 -1.90
N THR A 128 12.81 1.36 -2.48
CA THR A 128 11.98 0.38 -1.75
C THR A 128 12.76 -0.43 -0.70
N LEU A 129 14.03 -0.75 -0.99
CA LEU A 129 14.90 -1.56 -0.10
C LEU A 129 15.90 -0.71 0.71
N GLU A 130 15.78 0.62 0.72
CA GLU A 130 16.70 1.52 1.44
C GLU A 130 16.31 1.73 2.91
N PHE A 131 16.42 0.67 3.72
CA PHE A 131 16.03 0.69 5.14
C PHE A 131 16.81 1.69 6.03
N ARG A 132 17.93 2.25 5.55
CA ARG A 132 18.71 3.28 6.27
C ARG A 132 17.90 4.55 6.56
N TYR A 133 16.91 4.87 5.72
CA TYR A 133 16.10 6.08 5.85
C TYR A 133 14.86 5.90 6.74
N LYS A 134 14.69 4.76 7.42
CA LYS A 134 13.49 4.45 8.23
C LYS A 134 13.06 5.57 9.20
N ARG A 135 14.01 6.22 9.89
CA ARG A 135 13.72 7.32 10.83
C ARG A 135 13.16 8.55 10.10
N GLN A 136 13.69 8.86 8.93
CA GLN A 136 13.20 9.94 8.09
C GLN A 136 11.78 9.64 7.59
N CYS A 137 11.52 8.40 7.12
CA CYS A 137 10.19 8.01 6.66
C CYS A 137 9.13 8.14 7.76
N ILE A 138 9.44 7.67 8.98
CA ILE A 138 8.56 7.79 10.14
C ILE A 138 8.28 9.27 10.46
N ALA A 139 9.31 10.11 10.48
CA ALA A 139 9.17 11.54 10.75
C ALA A 139 8.31 12.24 9.67
N SER A 140 8.55 11.94 8.39
CA SER A 140 7.75 12.48 7.28
C SER A 140 6.28 12.09 7.37
N GLY A 141 5.98 10.83 7.70
CA GLY A 141 4.61 10.36 7.92
C GLY A 141 3.94 11.07 9.09
N ALA A 142 4.61 11.17 10.23
CA ALA A 142 4.09 11.87 11.41
C ALA A 142 3.82 13.36 11.13
N MET A 143 4.70 14.03 10.39
CA MET A 143 4.49 15.42 9.98
C MET A 143 3.31 15.57 9.02
N ALA A 144 3.14 14.64 8.08
CA ALA A 144 2.04 14.66 7.13
C ALA A 144 0.69 14.59 7.85
N VAL A 145 0.54 13.64 8.78
CA VAL A 145 -0.68 13.50 9.59
C VAL A 145 -0.92 14.76 10.45
N ARG A 146 0.11 15.30 11.11
CA ARG A 146 -0.02 16.52 11.93
C ARG A 146 -0.51 17.71 11.11
N ARG A 147 0.04 17.92 9.91
CA ARG A 147 -0.36 19.01 8.99
C ARG A 147 -1.79 18.83 8.48
N SER A 148 -2.24 17.59 8.34
CA SER A 148 -3.60 17.24 7.92
C SER A 148 -4.63 17.29 9.06
N GLY A 149 -4.24 17.69 10.28
CA GLY A 149 -5.09 17.58 11.48
C GLY A 149 -6.46 18.26 11.36
N ASP A 150 -6.53 19.46 10.76
CA ASP A 150 -7.80 20.19 10.60
C ASP A 150 -8.74 19.52 9.58
N GLN A 151 -8.17 19.00 8.49
CA GLN A 151 -8.92 18.26 7.48
C GLN A 151 -9.46 16.94 8.06
N ILE A 152 -8.63 16.21 8.82
CA ILE A 152 -9.03 14.98 9.50
C ILE A 152 -10.18 15.27 10.48
N ARG A 153 -10.04 16.30 11.33
CA ARG A 153 -11.11 16.72 12.24
C ARG A 153 -12.41 17.05 11.51
N THR A 154 -12.32 17.78 10.40
CA THR A 154 -13.48 18.15 9.58
C THR A 154 -14.19 16.92 9.01
N LEU A 155 -13.45 15.92 8.53
CA LEU A 155 -14.03 14.68 8.00
C LEU A 155 -14.70 13.86 9.10
N LEU A 156 -14.06 13.72 10.27
CA LEU A 156 -14.62 12.99 11.40
C LEU A 156 -15.91 13.63 11.96
N CYS A 157 -16.09 14.94 11.78
CA CYS A 157 -17.35 15.61 12.12
C CYS A 157 -18.47 15.40 11.09
N ARG A 158 -18.16 15.00 9.85
CA ARG A 158 -19.14 14.74 8.77
C ARG A 158 -19.70 13.31 8.79
N GLY A 159 -18.95 12.36 9.35
CA GLY A 159 -19.36 10.95 9.47
C GLY A 159 -20.20 10.64 10.72
N LYS A 160 -20.90 11.63 11.28
CA LYS A 160 -21.91 11.48 12.33
C LYS A 160 -23.24 11.99 11.80
#